data_AF-A0ABD6CTT6-F1
#
_entry.id   AF-A0ABD6CTT6-F1
#
_cell.length_a   1.000
_cell.length_b   1.000
_cell.length_c   1.000
_cell.angle_alpha   90.00
_cell.angle_beta   90.00
_cell.angle_gamma   90.00
#
_symmetry.space_group_name_H-M   'P 1'
#
loop_
_entity.id
_entity.type
_entity.pdbx_description
1 polymer ?
#
loop_
_entity_poly.entity_id
_entity_poly.type
_entity_poly.pdbx_seq_one_letter_code
_entity_poly.pdbx_strand_id
1 'polypeptide(L)'
;MQKLRNDGNSGLVTLPKQYLTMDDVIEDDEFPEEVAVSVERLDRRCYAVRIPDDGELPDLTETDFIERLVGQRLLKENSSRSGSSLAD
;
A
#
# COMPACT_ATOMS: atom_id res chain seq x y z
N MET A 1 -10.77 11.79 9.31
CA MET A 1 -9.29 11.70 9.31
C MET A 1 -8.83 11.25 10.68
N GLN A 2 -7.93 10.26 10.72
CA GLN A 2 -7.35 9.78 11.98
C GLN A 2 -6.28 10.75 12.49
N LYS A 3 -5.96 10.69 13.78
CA LYS A 3 -4.92 11.53 14.41
C LYS A 3 -3.66 10.70 14.63
N LEU A 4 -2.51 11.25 14.26
CA LEU A 4 -1.21 10.71 14.67
C LEU A 4 -1.05 10.94 16.18
N ARG A 5 -0.82 9.88 16.94
CA ARG A 5 -0.57 9.95 18.38
C ARG A 5 0.93 9.83 18.66
N ASN A 6 1.39 10.48 19.71
CA ASN A 6 2.74 10.27 20.21
C ASN A 6 2.81 8.95 20.98
N ASP A 7 3.80 8.13 20.68
CA ASP A 7 4.15 6.93 21.43
C ASP A 7 5.64 6.91 21.73
N GLY A 8 6.02 7.64 22.79
CA GLY A 8 7.40 7.83 23.22
C GLY A 8 8.27 8.51 22.16
N ASN A 9 8.93 7.69 21.35
CA ASN A 9 9.84 8.11 20.29
C ASN A 9 9.31 7.75 18.88
N SER A 10 8.05 7.33 18.77
CA SER A 10 7.41 6.94 17.52
C SER A 10 6.04 7.59 17.33
N GLY A 11 5.52 7.54 16.11
CA GLY A 11 4.18 7.98 15.78
C GLY A 11 3.24 6.79 15.66
N LEU A 12 2.14 6.80 16.41
CA LEU A 12 1.13 5.75 16.39
C LEU A 12 -0.07 6.17 15.53
N VAL A 13 -0.41 5.34 14.55
CA VAL A 13 -1.63 5.42 13.73
C VAL A 13 -2.41 4.11 13.88
N THR A 14 -3.73 4.16 13.71
CA THR A 14 -4.61 3.00 13.89
C THR A 14 -5.12 2.48 12.56
N LEU A 15 -4.97 1.19 12.26
CA LEU A 15 -5.68 0.59 11.13
C LEU A 15 -7.14 0.29 11.53
N PRO A 16 -8.14 0.65 10.72
CA PRO A 16 -9.53 0.30 10.99
C PRO A 16 -9.72 -1.23 11.07
N LYS A 17 -10.34 -1.71 12.15
CA LYS A 17 -10.62 -3.15 12.36
C LYS A 17 -11.27 -3.82 11.15
N GLN A 18 -12.23 -3.15 10.51
CA GLN A 18 -12.93 -3.71 9.35
C GLN A 18 -11.97 -4.15 8.22
N TYR A 19 -10.86 -3.43 7.99
CA TYR A 19 -9.92 -3.79 6.94
C TYR A 19 -9.06 -4.97 7.38
N LEU A 20 -8.65 -4.98 8.66
CA LEU A 20 -7.93 -6.11 9.23
C LEU A 20 -8.75 -7.40 9.20
N THR A 21 -10.07 -7.33 9.43
CA THR A 21 -10.97 -8.49 9.32
C THR A 21 -11.17 -8.92 7.88
N MET A 22 -11.26 -7.98 6.94
CA MET A 22 -11.40 -8.31 5.51
C MET A 22 -10.16 -9.01 4.94
N ASP A 23 -8.99 -8.73 5.51
CA ASP A 23 -7.70 -9.28 5.12
C ASP A 23 -7.27 -10.45 6.04
N ASP A 24 -8.20 -11.01 6.85
CA ASP A 24 -7.99 -12.12 7.78
C ASP A 24 -6.82 -11.93 8.78
N VAL A 25 -6.40 -10.67 9.02
CA VAL A 25 -5.36 -10.31 10.00
C VAL A 25 -5.88 -10.44 11.43
N ILE A 26 -7.19 -10.21 11.61
CA ILE A 26 -7.89 -10.43 12.89
C ILE A 26 -9.11 -11.31 12.63
N GLU A 27 -9.34 -12.28 13.52
CA GLU A 27 -10.46 -13.21 13.48
C GLU A 27 -11.30 -13.04 14.75
N ASP A 28 -12.62 -13.13 14.64
CA ASP A 28 -13.54 -13.03 15.78
C ASP A 28 -13.31 -11.82 16.71
N ASP A 29 -12.90 -10.69 16.12
CA ASP A 29 -12.58 -9.44 16.83
C ASP A 29 -11.33 -9.49 17.74
N GLU A 30 -10.57 -10.59 17.66
CA GLU A 30 -9.34 -10.86 18.40
C GLU A 30 -8.09 -10.61 17.55
N PHE A 31 -7.08 -9.99 18.16
CA PHE A 31 -5.77 -9.82 17.53
C PHE A 31 -4.91 -11.04 17.88
N PRO A 32 -4.21 -11.65 16.91
CA PRO A 32 -3.27 -12.71 17.23
C PRO A 32 -2.11 -12.16 18.06
N GLU A 33 -1.43 -13.05 18.80
CA GLU A 33 -0.36 -12.65 19.73
C GLU A 33 0.81 -11.96 19.01
N GLU A 34 1.11 -12.41 17.80
CA GLU A 34 2.15 -11.83 16.94
C GLU A 34 1.61 -11.62 15.53
N VAL A 35 1.71 -10.38 15.03
CA VAL A 35 1.51 -10.04 13.62
C VAL A 35 2.78 -9.37 13.13
N ALA A 36 3.40 -9.94 12.09
CA ALA A 36 4.50 -9.27 11.42
C ALA A 36 3.98 -8.01 10.71
N VAL A 37 4.63 -6.87 10.94
CA VAL A 37 4.28 -5.61 10.27
C VAL A 37 5.55 -4.99 9.73
N SER A 38 5.54 -4.62 8.45
CA SER A 38 6.58 -3.83 7.83
C SER A 38 6.13 -2.39 7.65
N VAL A 39 7.00 -1.46 8.02
CA VAL A 39 6.81 -0.02 7.80
C VAL A 39 7.96 0.49 6.95
N GLU A 40 7.63 0.99 5.77
CA GLU A 40 8.60 1.48 4.80
C GLU A 40 8.34 2.94 4.46
N ARG A 41 9.38 3.77 4.45
CA ARG A 41 9.27 5.16 4.00
C ARG A 41 9.41 5.22 2.49
N LEU A 42 8.38 5.75 1.82
CA LEU A 42 8.36 5.87 0.36
C LEU A 42 8.87 7.23 -0.12
N ASP A 43 8.51 8.30 0.60
CA ASP A 43 8.90 9.68 0.27
C ASP A 43 8.81 10.58 1.52
N ARG A 44 8.95 11.89 1.36
CA ARG A 44 8.69 12.88 2.39
C ARG A 44 7.23 12.79 2.85
N ARG A 45 7.05 12.37 4.11
CA ARG A 45 5.73 12.21 4.77
C ARG A 45 4.83 11.17 4.11
N CYS A 46 5.41 10.21 3.39
CA CYS A 46 4.70 9.10 2.77
C CYS A 46 5.31 7.78 3.25
N TYR A 47 4.47 6.90 3.79
CA TYR A 47 4.88 5.64 4.38
C TYR A 47 3.89 4.54 3.94
N ALA A 48 4.41 3.35 3.69
CA ALA A 48 3.62 2.13 3.54
C ALA A 48 3.63 1.35 4.85
N VAL A 49 2.46 0.83 5.23
CA VAL A 49 2.31 -0.18 6.27
C VAL A 49 1.82 -1.43 5.57
N ARG A 50 2.53 -2.55 5.73
CA ARG A 50 2.24 -3.82 5.06
C ARG A 50 2.25 -4.95 6.08
N ILE A 51 1.32 -5.88 5.93
CA ILE A 51 1.20 -7.10 6.74
C ILE A 51 1.35 -8.27 5.75
N PRO A 52 2.32 -9.19 5.96
CA PRO A 52 2.49 -10.34 5.09
C PRO A 52 1.39 -11.37 5.35
N ASP A 53 1.00 -12.09 4.30
CA ASP A 53 0.07 -13.23 4.37
C ASP A 53 0.83 -14.47 4.92
N ASP A 54 1.95 -14.85 4.29
CA ASP A 54 2.76 -16.03 4.64
C ASP A 54 4.16 -15.68 5.19
N GLY A 55 4.29 -14.54 5.87
CA GLY A 55 5.57 -14.06 6.42
C GLY A 55 6.54 -13.44 5.40
N GLU A 56 6.20 -13.47 4.11
CA GLU A 56 6.96 -12.79 3.05
C GLU A 56 6.21 -11.55 2.53
N LEU A 57 6.97 -10.49 2.26
CA LEU A 57 6.48 -9.30 1.55
C LEU A 57 7.33 -9.14 0.29
N PRO A 58 6.72 -9.13 -0.92
CA PRO A 58 7.48 -8.78 -2.12
C PRO A 58 7.99 -7.35 -2.03
N ASP A 59 8.96 -7.00 -2.88
CA ASP A 59 9.38 -5.61 -3.02
C ASP A 59 8.17 -4.74 -3.39
N LEU A 60 8.11 -3.52 -2.86
CA LEU A 60 6.93 -2.68 -3.05
C LEU A 60 6.64 -2.43 -4.54
N THR A 61 7.69 -2.32 -5.35
CA THR A 61 7.62 -2.15 -6.80
C THR A 61 7.04 -3.35 -7.53
N GLU A 62 7.12 -4.54 -6.93
CA GLU A 62 6.66 -5.82 -7.47
C GLU A 62 5.25 -6.18 -6.97
N THR A 63 4.62 -5.31 -6.17
CA THR A 63 3.22 -5.51 -5.78
C THR A 63 2.30 -5.29 -6.99
N ASP A 64 1.32 -6.19 -7.18
CA ASP A 64 0.33 -6.12 -8.27
C ASP A 64 -0.29 -4.74 -8.43
N PHE A 65 -0.54 -4.05 -7.31
CA PHE A 65 -1.11 -2.71 -7.33
C PHE A 65 -0.19 -1.71 -8.03
N ILE A 66 1.10 -1.70 -7.70
CA ILE A 66 2.08 -0.80 -8.29
C ILE A 66 2.34 -1.17 -9.75
N GLU A 67 2.52 -2.45 -10.06
CA GLU A 67 2.71 -2.90 -11.45
C GLU A 67 1.53 -2.50 -12.34
N ARG A 68 0.29 -2.69 -11.85
CA ARG A 68 -0.92 -2.28 -12.56
C ARG A 68 -0.97 -0.77 -12.78
N LEU A 69 -0.57 0.05 -11.81
CA LEU A 69 -0.52 1.50 -11.97
C LEU A 69 0.50 1.92 -13.04
N VAL A 70 1.69 1.29 -13.04
CA VAL A 70 2.72 1.52 -14.06
C VAL A 70 2.18 1.13 -15.44
N GLY A 71 1.58 -0.05 -15.60
CA GLY A 71 0.98 -0.50 -16.85
C GLY A 71 -0.09 0.45 -17.38
N GLN A 72 -1.00 0.91 -16.51
CA GLN A 72 -2.02 1.90 -16.87
C GLN A 72 -1.41 3.23 -17.33
N ARG A 73 -0.29 3.66 -16.73
CA ARG A 73 0.39 4.89 -17.11
C ARG A 73 1.07 4.76 -18.48
N LEU A 74 1.78 3.66 -18.73
CA LEU A 74 2.41 3.38 -20.02
C LEU A 74 1.38 3.33 -21.16
N LEU A 75 0.23 2.71 -20.92
CA LEU A 75 -0.86 2.67 -21.90
C LEU A 75 -1.38 4.08 -22.23
N LYS A 76 -1.61 4.93 -21.22
CA LYS A 76 -2.04 6.33 -21.42
C LYS A 76 -1.01 7.15 -22.20
N GLU A 77 0.28 7.00 -21.86
CA GLU A 77 1.37 7.70 -22.54
C GLU A 77 1.47 7.27 -24.01
N ASN A 78 1.30 5.98 -24.32
CA ASN A 78 1.29 5.49 -25.69
C ASN A 78 0.07 5.95 -26.50
N SER A 79 -1.13 5.97 -25.91
CA SER A 79 -2.33 6.48 -26.57
C SER A 79 -2.22 7.98 -26.92
N SER A 80 -1.53 8.76 -26.09
CA SER A 80 -1.31 10.19 -26.35
C SER A 80 -0.31 10.47 -27.48
N ARG A 81 0.61 9.54 -27.76
CA ARG A 81 1.59 9.66 -28.86
C ARG A 81 1.03 9.23 -30.22
N SER A 82 0.12 8.25 -30.25
CA SER A 82 -0.49 7.77 -31.51
C SER A 82 -1.55 8.71 -32.09
N GLY A 83 -2.04 9.68 -31.31
CA GLY A 83 -3.05 10.65 -31.76
C GLY A 83 -2.51 11.88 -32.50
N SER A 84 -1.18 12.08 -32.57
CA SER A 84 -0.60 13.29 -33.19
C SER A 84 0.01 13.06 -34.59
N SER A 85 -0.21 11.88 -35.20
CA SER A 85 0.43 11.50 -36.48
C SER A 85 -0.49 11.57 -37.71
N LEU A 86 -1.72 12.08 -37.60
CA LEU A 86 -2.69 12.16 -38.71
C LEU A 86 -3.08 13.60 -39.10
N ALA A 87 -2.24 14.58 -38.76
CA ALA A 87 -2.40 15.95 -39.21
C ALA A 87 -1.07 16.46 -39.79
N ASP A 88 -0.74 16.00 -40.99
CA ASP A 88 0.08 16.74 -41.97
C ASP A 88 -0.16 16.17 -43.38
#